data_AF-A0A9P9RMM4-F1
#
_entry.id   AF-A0A9P9RMM4-F1
#
_cell.length_a   1.000
_cell.length_b   1.000
_cell.length_c   1.000
_cell.angle_alpha   90.00
_cell.angle_beta   90.00
_cell.angle_gamma   90.00
#
_symmetry.space_group_name_H-M   'P 1'
#
loop_
_entity.id
_entity.type
_entity.pdbx_description
1 polymer ?
#
loop_
_entity_poly.entity_id
_entity_poly.type
_entity_poly.pdbx_seq_one_letter_code
_entity_poly.pdbx_strand_id
1 'polypeptide(L)'
;ILRTNLIIIKQKYIYSRQQIIINLFYLLSIIFANRPSALLNLRYYNIIMTLLRDLNSKPYRILIEFIYEFIKKFLTKNIFPVSKIIFNPSLILNLHVAFLSLIFADIAF
;
A
#
# COMPACT_ATOMS: atom_id res chain seq x y z
N ILE A 1 -20.41 -27.44 -14.06
CA ILE A 1 -20.94 -26.23 -13.39
C ILE A 1 -20.11 -25.85 -12.17
N LEU A 2 -19.92 -26.73 -11.18
CA LEU A 2 -19.07 -26.44 -10.00
C LEU A 2 -17.60 -26.16 -10.35
N ARG A 3 -16.98 -27.02 -11.17
CA ARG A 3 -15.57 -26.87 -11.61
C ARG A 3 -15.33 -25.58 -12.40
N THR A 4 -16.26 -25.22 -13.29
CA THR A 4 -16.18 -23.99 -14.09
C THR A 4 -16.31 -22.74 -13.20
N ASN A 5 -17.20 -22.77 -12.20
CA ASN A 5 -17.36 -21.65 -11.26
C ASN A 5 -16.09 -21.43 -10.42
N LEU A 6 -15.46 -22.50 -9.93
CA LEU A 6 -14.22 -22.41 -9.16
C LEU A 6 -13.07 -21.81 -9.99
N ILE A 7 -12.95 -22.20 -11.25
CA ILE A 7 -11.92 -21.64 -12.15
C ILE A 7 -12.15 -20.15 -12.39
N ILE A 8 -13.40 -19.75 -12.65
CA ILE A 8 -13.76 -18.34 -12.87
C ILE A 8 -13.47 -17.49 -11.62
N ILE A 9 -13.82 -17.99 -10.43
CA ILE A 9 -13.55 -17.29 -9.16
C ILE A 9 -12.03 -17.12 -8.95
N LYS A 10 -11.25 -18.18 -9.22
CA LYS A 10 -9.78 -18.13 -9.10
C LYS A 10 -9.18 -17.11 -10.07
N GLN A 11 -9.62 -17.09 -11.33
CA GLN A 11 -9.16 -16.12 -12.33
C GLN A 11 -9.53 -14.68 -11.95
N LYS A 12 -10.78 -14.47 -11.50
CA LYS A 12 -11.25 -13.16 -11.02
C LYS A 12 -10.39 -12.64 -9.87
N TYR A 13 -10.05 -13.51 -8.91
CA TYR A 13 -9.20 -13.17 -7.77
C TYR A 13 -7.77 -12.79 -8.20
N ILE A 14 -7.17 -13.56 -9.11
CA ILE A 14 -5.83 -13.27 -9.64
C ILE A 14 -5.84 -11.91 -10.35
N TYR A 15 -6.84 -11.66 -11.18
CA TYR A 15 -6.99 -10.40 -11.91
C TYR A 15 -7.18 -9.21 -10.96
N SER A 16 -8.05 -9.32 -9.96
CA SER A 16 -8.24 -8.26 -8.96
C SER A 16 -6.97 -7.99 -8.15
N ARG A 17 -6.21 -9.04 -7.82
CA ARG A 17 -4.93 -8.90 -7.11
C ARG A 17 -3.89 -8.16 -7.96
N GLN A 18 -3.78 -8.50 -9.24
CA GLN A 18 -2.88 -7.83 -10.17
C GLN A 18 -3.22 -6.34 -10.31
N GLN A 19 -4.51 -5.99 -10.39
CA GLN A 19 -4.94 -4.59 -10.44
C GLN A 19 -4.50 -3.81 -9.21
N ILE A 20 -4.67 -4.38 -8.00
CA ILE A 20 -4.26 -3.75 -6.74
C ILE A 20 -2.76 -3.52 -6.72
N ILE A 21 -1.96 -4.52 -7.13
CA ILE A 21 -0.49 -4.43 -7.16
C ILE A 21 -0.01 -3.36 -8.16
N ILE A 22 -0.57 -3.35 -9.38
CA ILE A 22 -0.20 -2.37 -10.41
C ILE A 22 -0.53 -0.94 -9.95
N ASN A 23 -1.71 -0.77 -9.35
CA ASN A 23 -2.13 0.52 -8.84
C ASN A 23 -1.24 1.01 -7.69
N LEU A 24 -0.89 0.11 -6.77
CA LEU A 24 0.06 0.39 -5.68
C LEU A 24 1.44 0.77 -6.23
N PHE A 25 1.94 0.05 -7.23
CA PHE A 25 3.19 0.34 -7.92
C PHE A 25 3.16 1.73 -8.56
N TYR A 26 2.06 2.09 -9.23
CA TYR A 26 1.89 3.40 -9.84
C TYR A 26 1.90 4.54 -8.80
N LEU A 27 1.12 4.40 -7.73
CA LEU A 27 1.06 5.39 -6.65
C LEU A 27 2.42 5.55 -5.96
N LEU A 28 3.11 4.44 -5.67
CA LEU A 28 4.45 4.48 -5.10
C LEU A 28 5.46 5.08 -6.08
N SER A 29 5.36 4.81 -7.38
CA SER A 29 6.27 5.37 -8.39
C SER A 29 6.22 6.90 -8.43
N ILE A 30 5.02 7.48 -8.29
CA ILE A 30 4.83 8.94 -8.17
C ILE A 30 5.56 9.48 -6.93
N ILE A 31 5.44 8.78 -5.81
CA ILE A 31 5.98 9.20 -4.51
C ILE A 31 7.50 9.03 -4.44
N PHE A 32 8.01 7.93 -4.99
CA PHE A 32 9.43 7.57 -4.99
C PHE A 32 10.23 8.18 -6.16
N ALA A 33 9.56 8.88 -7.09
CA ALA A 33 10.08 9.65 -8.22
C ALA A 33 11.47 9.22 -8.75
N ASN A 34 11.52 8.59 -9.93
CA ASN A 34 12.74 8.14 -10.62
C ASN A 34 13.63 7.13 -9.87
N ARG A 35 13.18 6.51 -8.77
CA ARG A 35 13.95 5.51 -8.01
C ARG A 35 13.30 4.12 -8.05
N PRO A 36 13.24 3.45 -9.22
CA PRO A 36 12.58 2.15 -9.36
C PRO A 36 13.22 1.06 -8.50
N SER A 37 14.53 1.15 -8.22
CA SER A 37 15.23 0.20 -7.36
C SER A 37 14.79 0.23 -5.90
N ALA A 38 14.36 1.39 -5.38
CA ALA A 38 13.83 1.50 -4.02
C ALA A 38 12.43 0.87 -3.93
N LEU A 39 11.63 1.04 -4.98
CA LEU A 39 10.29 0.48 -5.06
C LEU A 39 10.32 -1.05 -5.25
N LEU A 40 11.20 -1.57 -6.11
CA LEU A 40 11.31 -3.02 -6.37
C LEU A 40 11.80 -3.83 -5.16
N ASN A 41 12.59 -3.22 -4.28
CA ASN A 41 13.15 -3.89 -3.12
C ASN A 41 12.33 -3.70 -1.83
N LEU A 42 11.19 -3.00 -1.92
CA LEU A 42 10.29 -2.74 -0.81
C LEU A 42 9.65 -4.04 -0.33
N ARG A 43 9.81 -4.38 0.96
CA ARG A 43 9.18 -5.56 1.58
C ARG A 43 8.22 -5.14 2.69
N TYR A 44 7.33 -6.05 3.12
CA TYR A 44 6.36 -5.78 4.19
C TYR A 44 7.02 -5.30 5.49
N TYR A 45 8.17 -5.84 5.88
CA TYR A 45 8.88 -5.41 7.10
C TYR A 45 9.39 -3.96 7.04
N ASN A 46 9.50 -3.37 5.84
CA ASN A 46 9.91 -1.98 5.65
C ASN A 46 8.73 -1.00 5.81
N ILE A 47 7.51 -1.50 6.02
CA ILE A 47 6.29 -0.71 6.11
C ILE A 47 5.86 -0.64 7.56
N ILE A 48 5.75 0.58 8.07
CA ILE A 48 5.08 0.87 9.33
C ILE A 48 3.70 1.44 9.03
N MET A 49 2.68 0.89 9.68
CA MET A 49 1.36 1.49 9.71
C MET A 49 1.07 1.98 11.12
N THR A 50 0.90 3.27 11.29
CA THR A 50 0.49 3.88 12.55
C THR A 50 -0.95 4.34 12.48
N LEU A 51 -1.74 4.02 13.49
CA LEU A 51 -3.11 4.49 13.61
C LEU A 51 -3.12 5.76 14.46
N LEU A 52 -3.36 6.90 13.82
CA LEU A 52 -3.42 8.20 14.49
C LEU A 52 -4.83 8.47 14.97
N ARG A 53 -4.97 8.65 16.29
CA ARG A 53 -6.19 9.16 16.92
C ARG A 53 -6.17 10.69 16.85
N ASP A 54 -7.21 11.26 16.28
CA ASP A 54 -7.43 12.70 16.34
C ASP A 54 -8.09 13.05 17.69
N LEU A 55 -7.55 14.04 18.40
CA LEU A 55 -8.05 14.46 19.71
C LEU A 55 -9.43 15.13 19.60
N ASN A 56 -9.76 15.66 18.41
CA ASN A 56 -10.99 16.42 18.17
C ASN A 56 -12.14 15.57 17.60
N SER A 57 -12.25 14.29 18.00
CA SER A 57 -13.35 13.37 17.60
C SER A 57 -13.48 13.03 16.10
N LYS A 58 -12.45 13.32 15.29
CA LYS A 58 -12.41 12.92 13.87
C LYS A 58 -12.10 11.42 13.73
N PRO A 59 -12.51 10.78 12.61
CA PRO A 59 -12.20 9.38 12.36
C PRO A 59 -10.69 9.12 12.40
N TYR A 60 -10.32 7.93 12.89
CA TYR A 60 -8.93 7.49 12.94
C TYR A 60 -8.28 7.61 11.57
N ARG A 61 -7.06 8.16 11.56
CA ARG A 61 -6.27 8.30 10.34
C ARG A 61 -5.20 7.23 10.36
N ILE A 62 -5.18 6.38 9.34
CA ILE A 62 -4.05 5.48 9.13
C ILE A 62 -2.94 6.33 8.52
N LEU A 63 -1.74 6.22 9.06
CA LEU A 63 -0.53 6.82 8.53
C LEU A 63 0.40 5.68 8.11
N ILE A 64 0.84 5.72 6.85
CA ILE A 64 1.75 4.72 6.28
C ILE A 64 3.12 5.36 6.17
N GLU A 65 4.08 4.71 6.80
CA GLU A 65 5.48 5.07 6.89
C GLU A 65 6.34 3.99 6.28
N PHE A 66 7.41 4.38 5.60
CA PHE A 66 8.41 3.44 5.13
C PHE A 66 9.72 3.66 5.89
N ILE A 67 10.20 2.59 6.53
CA ILE A 67 11.57 2.48 7.05
C ILE A 67 12.38 1.79 5.96
N TYR A 68 13.19 2.56 5.25
CA TYR A 68 14.04 1.98 4.23
C TYR A 68 15.48 2.46 4.39
N GLU A 69 16.41 1.52 4.60
CA GLU A 69 17.82 1.83 4.81
C GLU A 69 18.48 2.49 3.59
N PHE A 70 17.97 2.26 2.38
CA PHE A 70 18.46 2.93 1.17
C PHE A 70 17.82 4.31 0.95
N ILE A 71 16.62 4.57 1.51
CA ILE A 71 16.04 5.92 1.57
C ILE A 71 16.94 6.80 2.46
N LYS A 72 17.51 6.22 3.53
CA LYS A 72 18.45 6.89 4.47
C LYS A 72 19.69 7.51 3.81
N LYS A 73 20.16 6.99 2.67
CA LYS A 73 21.29 7.59 1.94
C LYS A 73 20.92 8.93 1.29
N PHE A 74 19.63 9.23 1.14
CA PHE A 74 19.14 10.37 0.37
C PHE A 74 18.07 11.21 1.07
N LEU A 75 17.55 10.77 2.22
CA LEU A 75 16.63 11.51 3.08
C LEU A 75 17.25 11.64 4.48
N THR A 76 17.24 12.86 5.03
CA THR A 76 17.81 13.20 6.34
C THR A 76 17.06 12.57 7.52
N LYS A 77 15.92 11.92 7.28
CA LYS A 77 15.11 11.20 8.29
C LYS A 77 14.90 9.75 7.89
N ASN A 78 14.95 8.86 8.88
CA ASN A 78 14.81 7.40 8.74
C ASN A 78 13.38 6.95 8.35
N ILE A 79 12.40 7.86 8.43
CA ILE A 79 10.98 7.56 8.28
C ILE A 79 10.41 8.55 7.26
N PHE A 80 9.82 8.01 6.20
CA PHE A 80 9.14 8.81 5.18
C PHE A 80 7.62 8.59 5.30
N PRO A 81 6.85 9.56 5.86
CA PRO A 81 5.41 9.45 5.95
C PRO A 81 4.82 9.69 4.56
N VAL A 82 4.37 8.63 3.91
CA VAL A 82 3.82 8.69 2.55
C VAL A 82 2.38 9.19 2.56
N SER A 83 1.67 8.98 3.67
CA SER A 83 0.24 9.23 3.73
C SER A 83 -0.09 10.25 4.82
N LYS A 84 -0.04 11.53 4.46
CA LYS A 84 -0.77 12.59 5.16
C LYS A 84 -1.98 13.10 4.36
N ILE A 85 -2.16 12.64 3.12
CA ILE A 85 -3.00 13.23 2.06
C ILE A 85 -3.42 12.01 1.20
N ILE A 86 -4.66 11.60 0.90
CA ILE A 86 -6.01 12.19 0.79
C ILE A 86 -6.98 11.04 1.10
N PHE A 87 -8.02 11.26 1.92
CA PHE A 87 -9.20 10.38 1.90
C PHE A 87 -9.92 10.62 0.57
N ASN A 88 -9.43 10.00 -0.51
CA ASN A 88 -9.98 10.21 -1.84
C ASN A 88 -11.21 9.29 -1.95
N PRO A 89 -12.41 9.80 -2.29
CA PRO A 89 -13.61 8.95 -2.42
C PRO A 89 -13.46 7.86 -3.48
N SER A 90 -12.50 8.02 -4.40
CA SER A 90 -12.08 6.94 -5.28
C SER A 90 -11.25 5.91 -4.50
N LEU A 91 -11.93 4.85 -4.04
CA LEU A 91 -11.33 3.69 -3.36
C LEU A 91 -10.17 3.06 -4.14
N ILE A 92 -10.23 3.16 -5.47
CA ILE A 92 -9.25 2.55 -6.38
C ILE A 92 -7.88 3.21 -6.21
N LEU A 93 -7.79 4.53 -6.04
CA LEU A 93 -6.50 5.24 -5.92
C LEU A 93 -6.08 5.52 -4.48
N ASN A 94 -6.76 4.90 -3.51
CA ASN A 94 -6.43 5.09 -2.11
C ASN A 94 -5.29 4.13 -1.72
N LEU A 95 -4.11 4.69 -1.45
CA LEU A 95 -2.92 3.96 -1.03
C LEU A 95 -3.21 3.06 0.18
N HIS A 96 -4.03 3.53 1.14
CA HIS A 96 -4.42 2.75 2.30
C HIS A 96 -5.21 1.50 1.93
N VAL A 97 -6.20 1.65 1.05
CA VAL A 97 -7.05 0.53 0.61
C VAL A 97 -6.20 -0.51 -0.11
N ALA A 98 -5.30 -0.07 -1.00
CA ALA A 98 -4.40 -0.97 -1.71
C ALA A 98 -3.45 -1.72 -0.77
N PHE A 99 -2.82 -1.04 0.19
CA PHE A 99 -1.94 -1.68 1.18
C PHE A 99 -2.69 -2.63 2.11
N LEU A 100 -3.82 -2.19 2.70
CA LEU A 100 -4.60 -3.05 3.59
C LEU A 100 -5.08 -4.31 2.85
N SER A 101 -5.57 -4.15 1.62
CA SER A 101 -6.06 -5.27 0.82
C SER A 101 -4.97 -6.31 0.58
N LEU A 102 -3.74 -5.87 0.31
CA LEU A 102 -2.58 -6.75 0.13
C LEU A 102 -2.17 -7.44 1.42
N ILE A 103 -2.06 -6.69 2.53
CA ILE A 103 -1.67 -7.24 3.84
C ILE A 103 -2.67 -8.28 4.33
N PHE A 104 -3.98 -8.00 4.20
CA PHE A 104 -5.02 -8.96 4.55
C PHE A 104 -5.02 -10.18 3.62
N ALA A 105 -4.80 -9.98 2.32
CA ALA A 105 -4.75 -11.08 1.36
C ALA A 105 -3.53 -11.99 1.56
N ASP A 106 -2.40 -11.43 1.99
CA ASP A 106 -1.14 -12.14 2.20
C ASP A 106 -0.92 -12.58 3.66
N ILE A 107 -1.83 -12.25 4.58
CA ILE A 107 -1.75 -12.60 6.01
C ILE A 107 -0.43 -12.08 6.63
N ALA A 108 -0.06 -10.86 6.27
CA ALA A 108 1.24 -10.24 6.61
C ALA A 108 1.14 -9.26 7.79
N PHE A 109 0.63 -9.74 8.94
CA PHE A 109 0.44 -8.94 10.17
C PHE A 109 1.64 -8.99 11.11
#